data_AF-A0A109LI10-F1
#
_entry.id   AF-A0A109LI10-F1
#
_cell.length_a   1.000
_cell.length_b   1.000
_cell.length_c   1.000
_cell.angle_alpha   90.00
_cell.angle_beta   90.00
_cell.angle_gamma   90.00
#
_symmetry.space_group_name_H-M   'P 1'
#
loop_
_entity.id
_entity.type
_entity.pdbx_description
1 polymer ?
#
loop_
_entity_poly.entity_id
_entity_poly.type
_entity_poly.pdbx_seq_one_letter_code
_entity_poly.pdbx_strand_id
1 'polypeptide(L)' 'MHAIQLADAIERALAELPLNCRRIFIWQKIEGLTQQEIATRLGLSKNMVEKYMIRTLRHLRDRLDASAP' A
#
# COMPACT_ATOMS: atom_id res chain seq x y z
N MET A 1 -11.99 11.56 -18.03
CA MET A 1 -11.56 10.18 -18.35
C MET A 1 -10.15 9.85 -17.82
N HIS A 2 -9.52 10.68 -16.97
CA HIS A 2 -8.20 10.38 -16.38
C HIS A 2 -8.28 9.69 -15.00
N ALA A 3 -9.31 9.99 -14.19
CA ALA A 3 -9.44 9.44 -12.84
C ALA A 3 -9.60 7.90 -12.80
N ILE A 4 -10.29 7.33 -13.79
CA ILE A 4 -10.52 5.88 -13.88
C ILE A 4 -9.21 5.13 -14.22
N GLN A 5 -8.34 5.72 -15.04
CA GLN A 5 -7.06 5.10 -15.41
C GLN A 5 -6.08 5.06 -14.23
N LEU A 6 -6.06 6.11 -13.40
CA LEU A 6 -5.23 6.13 -12.21
C LEU A 6 -5.68 5.08 -11.17
N ALA A 7 -7.00 4.93 -10.98
CA ALA A 7 -7.54 3.93 -10.07
C ALA A 7 -7.18 2.50 -10.50
N ASP A 8 -7.33 2.18 -11.78
CA ASP A 8 -6.98 0.86 -12.35
C ASP A 8 -5.46 0.59 -12.26
N ALA A 9 -4.61 1.58 -12.51
CA ALA A 9 -3.16 1.45 -12.34
C ALA A 9 -2.76 1.18 -10.87
N ILE A 10 -3.40 1.87 -9.92
CA ILE A 10 -3.19 1.64 -8.49
C ILE A 10 -3.67 0.23 -8.10
N GLU A 11 -4.84 -0.21 -8.58
CA GLU A 11 -5.38 -1.54 -8.27
C GLU A 11 -4.44 -2.65 -8.75
N ARG A 12 -3.92 -2.54 -9.98
CA ARG A 12 -2.95 -3.49 -10.53
C ARG A 12 -1.63 -3.50 -9.75
N ALA A 13 -1.11 -2.34 -9.38
CA ALA A 13 0.10 -2.25 -8.57
C ALA A 13 -0.11 -2.82 -7.15
N LEU A 14 -1.28 -2.59 -6.53
CA LEU A 14 -1.65 -3.23 -5.27
C LEU A 14 -1.80 -4.75 -5.42
N ALA A 15 -2.27 -5.23 -6.58
CA ALA A 15 -2.44 -6.65 -6.88
C ALA A 15 -1.11 -7.43 -6.85
N GLU A 16 0.00 -6.78 -7.19
CA GLU A 16 1.36 -7.36 -7.20
C GLU A 16 2.00 -7.45 -5.80
N LEU A 17 1.47 -6.71 -4.83
CA LEU A 17 1.99 -6.74 -3.46
C LEU A 17 1.53 -7.99 -2.69
N PRO A 18 2.38 -8.52 -1.78
CA PRO A 18 1.97 -9.51 -0.81
C PRO A 18 0.76 -9.04 0.01
N LEU A 19 -0.10 -9.99 0.41
CA LEU A 19 -1.35 -9.72 1.13
C LEU A 19 -1.19 -8.78 2.33
N ASN A 20 -0.12 -8.95 3.11
CA ASN A 20 0.13 -8.09 4.29
C ASN A 20 0.46 -6.65 3.89
N CYS A 21 1.29 -6.44 2.86
CA CYS A 21 1.60 -5.10 2.35
C CYS A 21 0.33 -4.37 1.87
N ARG A 22 -0.52 -5.07 1.10
CA ARG A 22 -1.80 -4.52 0.64
C ARG A 22 -2.73 -4.16 1.80
N ARG A 23 -2.89 -5.07 2.78
CA ARG A 23 -3.72 -4.84 3.97
C ARG A 23 -3.26 -3.64 4.77
N ILE A 24 -1.95 -3.53 5.03
CA ILE A 24 -1.38 -2.41 5.79
C ILE A 24 -1.67 -1.09 5.08
N PHE A 25 -1.49 -1.03 3.75
CA PHE A 25 -1.78 0.17 2.99
C PHE A 25 -3.26 0.57 3.06
N ILE A 26 -4.18 -0.38 2.84
CA ILE A 26 -5.64 -0.13 2.92
C ILE A 26 -6.02 0.36 4.32
N TRP A 27 -5.59 -0.33 5.36
CA TRP A 27 -5.89 0.04 6.74
C TRP A 27 -5.38 1.43 7.10
N GLN A 28 -4.18 1.78 6.65
CA GLN A 28 -3.62 3.10 6.95
C GLN A 28 -4.26 4.22 6.11
N LYS A 29 -4.47 4.00 4.80
CA LYS A 29 -4.87 5.06 3.87
C LYS A 29 -6.36 5.21 3.69
N ILE A 30 -7.11 4.12 3.82
CA ILE A 30 -8.57 4.10 3.60
C ILE A 30 -9.30 4.05 4.95
N GLU A 31 -8.88 3.16 5.84
CA GLU A 31 -9.54 2.99 7.15
C GLU A 31 -8.97 3.92 8.24
N GLY A 32 -7.84 4.59 7.99
CA GLY A 32 -7.26 5.58 8.90
C GLY A 32 -6.57 5.01 10.14
N LEU A 33 -6.28 3.70 10.18
CA LEU A 33 -5.61 3.07 11.31
C LEU A 33 -4.17 3.58 11.45
N THR A 34 -3.74 3.75 12.69
CA THR A 34 -2.34 4.02 13.04
C THR A 34 -1.48 2.79 12.80
N GLN A 35 -0.18 3.01 12.60
CA GLN A 35 0.78 1.89 12.47
C GLN A 35 0.80 0.99 13.71
N GLN A 36 0.48 1.53 14.89
CA GLN A 36 0.43 0.77 16.14
C GLN A 36 -0.78 -0.17 16.16
N GLU A 37 -1.96 0.28 15.74
CA GLU A 37 -3.16 -0.56 15.66
C GLU A 37 -2.98 -1.68 14.63
N ILE A 38 -2.36 -1.36 13.49
CA ILE A 38 -2.04 -2.34 12.45
C ILE A 38 -1.02 -3.38 12.97
N ALA A 39 0.00 -2.93 13.68
CA ALA A 39 1.00 -3.80 14.30
C ALA A 39 0.35 -4.80 15.25
N THR A 40 -0.51 -4.31 16.16
CA THR A 40 -1.29 -5.15 17.08
C THR A 40 -2.17 -6.15 16.31
N ARG A 41 -2.87 -5.70 15.26
CA ARG A 41 -3.80 -6.53 14.48
C ARG A 41 -3.10 -7.67 13.71
N LEU A 42 -1.86 -7.45 13.28
CA LEU A 42 -1.07 -8.44 12.54
C LEU A 42 -0.11 -9.26 13.43
N GLY A 43 -0.03 -8.95 14.72
CA GLY A 43 0.99 -9.55 15.60
C GLY A 43 2.42 -9.19 15.20
N LEU A 44 2.61 -7.99 14.63
CA LEU A 44 3.89 -7.48 14.14
C LEU A 44 4.42 -6.36 15.05
N SER A 45 5.70 -6.04 14.91
CA SER A 45 6.24 -4.81 15.49
C SER A 45 5.90 -3.60 14.62
N LYS A 46 5.77 -2.43 15.25
CA LYS A 46 5.56 -1.15 14.55
C LYS A 46 6.62 -0.90 13.46
N ASN A 47 7.88 -1.23 13.75
CA ASN A 47 8.99 -1.13 12.79
C ASN A 47 8.79 -2.04 11.56
N MET A 48 8.22 -3.24 11.74
CA MET A 48 7.91 -4.12 10.61
C MET A 48 6.80 -3.54 9.74
N VAL A 49 5.76 -2.97 10.37
CA VAL A 49 4.67 -2.27 9.66
C VAL A 49 5.21 -1.08 8.86
N GLU A 50 6.10 -0.29 9.46
CA GLU A 50 6.76 0.83 8.78
C GLU A 50 7.58 0.36 7.56
N LYS A 51 8.39 -0.69 7.72
CA LYS A 51 9.17 -1.28 6.62
C LYS A 51 8.26 -1.78 5.49
N TYR A 52 7.14 -2.42 5.82
CA TYR A 52 6.16 -2.85 4.82
C TYR A 52 5.49 -1.65 4.13
N MET A 53 5.19 -0.57 4.84
CA MET A 53 4.67 0.65 4.23
C MET A 53 5.67 1.30 3.27
N ILE A 54 6.94 1.41 3.65
CA ILE A 54 7.99 1.96 2.77
C ILE A 54 8.10 1.12 1.49
N ARG A 55 8.12 -0.21 1.62
CA ARG A 55 8.16 -1.14 0.47
C ARG A 55 6.94 -0.98 -0.42
N THR A 56 5.76 -0.88 0.18
CA THR A 56 4.48 -0.70 -0.53
C THR A 56 4.47 0.61 -1.30
N LEU A 57 4.79 1.73 -0.66
CA LEU A 57 4.77 3.05 -1.31
C LEU A 57 5.81 3.16 -2.42
N ARG A 58 7.00 2.56 -2.25
CA ARG A 58 8.01 2.50 -3.31
C ARG A 58 7.49 1.70 -4.50
N HIS A 59 6.95 0.51 -4.27
CA HIS A 59 6.40 -0.31 -5.36
C HIS A 59 5.27 0.41 -6.11
N LEU A 60 4.36 1.06 -5.39
CA LEU A 60 3.29 1.86 -6.01
C LEU A 60 3.87 3.00 -6.86
N ARG A 61 4.87 3.71 -6.36
CA ARG A 61 5.55 4.76 -7.12
C ARG A 61 6.20 4.22 -8.39
N ASP A 62 7.01 3.16 -8.27
CA ASP A 62 7.73 2.58 -9.41
C ASP A 62 6.76 2.11 -10.51
N ARG A 63 5.61 1.54 -10.13
CA ARG A 63 4.58 1.08 -11.08
C ARG A 63 3.78 2.22 -11.70
N LEU A 64 3.51 3.29 -10.94
CA LEU A 64 2.77 4.45 -11.44
C LEU A 64 3.66 5.35 -12.33
N ASP A 65 4.92 5.53 -11.97
CA ASP A 65 5.91 6.25 -12.78
C ASP A 65 6.17 5.52 -14.11
N ALA A 66 6.22 4.18 -14.10
CA ALA A 66 6.32 3.36 -15.32
C ALA A 66 5.03 3.38 -16.18
N SER A 67 3.91 3.86 -15.64
CA SER A 67 2.64 4.02 -16.36
C SER A 67 2.39 5.44 -16.86
N ALA A 68 3.26 6.39 -16.52
CA ALA A 68 3.24 7.73 -17.09
C ALA A 68 3.88 7.69 -18.49
N PRO A 69 3.22 8.23 -19.53
CA PRO A 69 3.79 8.31 -20.88
C PRO A 69 4.98 9.28 -20.96
#